data_AF-A0AAJ2R631-F1
#
_entry.id   AF-A0AAJ2R631-F1
#
_cell.length_a   1.000
_cell.length_b   1.000
_cell.length_c   1.000
_cell.angle_alpha   90.00
_cell.angle_beta   90.00
_cell.angle_gamma   90.00
#
_symmetry.space_group_name_H-M   'P 1'
#
loop_
_entity.id
_entity.type
_entity.pdbx_description
1 polymer ?
#
loop_
_entity_poly.entity_id
_entity_poly.type
_entity_poly.pdbx_seq_one_letter_code
_entity_poly.pdbx_strand_id
1 'polypeptide(L)'
;MADLKIDRNRLEDTLDQLRTKVRNEKIDVYTTDIIDSYMGGVHRNKGVPAGISWNAQFGKYLKRHADELGIRELSSKNPLIIDGGNTRASLWDLLLEVDNHNL
;
A
#
# COMPACT_ATOMS: atom_id res chain seq x y z
N MET A 1 -10.72 -19.09 -6.27
CA MET A 1 -10.73 -17.78 -5.57
C MET A 1 -10.73 -16.72 -6.66
N ALA A 2 -11.56 -15.68 -6.55
CA ALA A 2 -11.57 -14.62 -7.58
C ALA A 2 -10.21 -13.91 -7.58
N ASP A 3 -9.53 -13.87 -8.72
CA ASP A 3 -8.30 -13.11 -8.86
C ASP A 3 -8.60 -11.62 -8.63
N LEU A 4 -7.87 -11.04 -7.69
CA LEU A 4 -7.90 -9.61 -7.43
C LEU A 4 -7.46 -8.88 -8.71
N LYS A 5 -8.41 -8.23 -9.40
CA LYS A 5 -8.10 -7.39 -10.56
C LYS A 5 -7.63 -6.03 -10.06
N ILE A 6 -6.32 -5.79 -10.13
CA ILE A 6 -5.71 -4.49 -9.90
C ILE A 6 -5.48 -3.80 -11.25
N ASP A 7 -5.95 -2.56 -11.36
CA ASP A 7 -5.56 -1.69 -12.46
C ASP A 7 -4.15 -1.18 -12.17
N ARG A 8 -3.18 -1.67 -12.93
CA ARG A 8 -1.77 -1.39 -12.70
C ARG A 8 -1.41 0.07 -12.95
N ASN A 9 -1.96 0.68 -14.00
CA ASN A 9 -1.70 2.09 -14.32
C ASN A 9 -2.20 2.98 -13.19
N ARG A 10 -3.43 2.73 -12.71
CA ARG A 10 -3.99 3.46 -11.58
C ARG A 10 -3.18 3.27 -10.29
N LEU A 11 -2.65 2.08 -10.06
CA LEU A 11 -1.77 1.82 -8.91
C LEU A 11 -0.47 2.60 -9.01
N GLU A 12 0.17 2.62 -10.18
CA GLU A 12 1.41 3.37 -10.41
C GLU A 12 1.18 4.88 -10.23
N ASP A 13 0.11 5.44 -10.81
CA ASP A 13 -0.31 6.83 -10.59
C ASP A 13 -0.53 7.14 -9.10
N THR A 14 -1.16 6.21 -8.37
CA THR A 14 -1.40 6.34 -6.93
C THR A 14 -0.08 6.40 -6.15
N LEU A 15 0.87 5.51 -6.48
CA LEU A 15 2.17 5.48 -5.82
C LEU A 15 2.98 6.74 -6.12
N ASP A 16 2.92 7.28 -7.33
CA ASP A 16 3.62 8.52 -7.69
C ASP A 16 3.08 9.76 -6.96
N GLN A 17 1.77 9.83 -6.77
CA GLN A 17 1.16 10.85 -5.92
C GLN A 17 1.63 10.74 -4.47
N LEU A 18 1.66 9.51 -3.93
CA LEU A 18 2.13 9.28 -2.56
C LEU A 18 3.62 9.57 -2.40
N ARG A 19 4.46 9.24 -3.38
CA ARG A 19 5.90 9.59 -3.40
C ARG A 19 6.11 11.09 -3.28
N THR A 20 5.32 11.87 -4.02
CA THR A 20 5.38 13.34 -3.96
C THR A 20 5.07 13.85 -2.55
N LYS A 21 4.05 13.29 -1.90
CA LYS A 21 3.71 13.62 -0.50
C LYS A 21 4.82 13.21 0.46
N VAL A 22 5.36 12.00 0.35
CA VAL A 22 6.46 11.53 1.22
C VAL A 22 7.69 12.45 1.10
N ARG A 23 8.06 12.87 -0.11
CA ARG A 23 9.19 13.79 -0.33
C ARG A 23 8.98 15.16 0.31
N ASN A 24 7.77 15.70 0.19
CA ASN A 24 7.46 17.06 0.64
C ASN A 24 7.17 17.13 2.15
N GLU A 25 6.49 16.12 2.68
CA GLU A 25 5.88 16.16 4.01
C GLU A 25 6.51 15.16 4.99
N LYS A 26 7.38 14.25 4.52
CA LYS A 26 8.03 13.19 5.32
C LYS A 26 7.04 12.35 6.12
N ILE A 27 5.96 11.94 5.46
CA ILE A 27 4.91 11.10 6.05
C ILE A 27 5.25 9.60 5.94
N ASP A 28 4.78 8.84 6.92
CA ASP A 28 4.72 7.38 6.85
C ASP A 28 3.57 6.95 5.93
N VAL A 29 3.80 5.92 5.11
CA VAL A 29 2.77 5.36 4.22
C VAL A 29 2.44 3.92 4.60
N TYR A 30 1.22 3.72 5.08
CA TYR A 30 0.69 2.40 5.37
C TYR A 30 -0.09 1.85 4.17
N THR A 31 -0.27 0.52 4.16
CA THR A 31 -1.08 -0.18 3.15
C THR A 31 -2.47 0.43 3.02
N THR A 32 -3.02 0.92 4.13
CA THR A 32 -4.35 1.54 4.17
C THR A 32 -4.39 2.86 3.44
N ASP A 33 -3.31 3.65 3.47
CA ASP A 33 -3.22 4.92 2.75
C ASP A 33 -3.11 4.69 1.24
N ILE A 34 -2.37 3.64 0.84
CA ILE A 34 -2.30 3.22 -0.58
C ILE A 34 -3.68 2.78 -1.06
N ILE A 35 -4.42 2.00 -0.27
CA ILE A 35 -5.77 1.55 -0.62
C ILE A 35 -6.75 2.73 -0.70
N ASP A 36 -6.71 3.62 0.29
CA ASP A 36 -7.55 4.82 0.36
C ASP A 36 -7.35 5.69 -0.89
N SER A 37 -6.08 6.00 -1.20
CA SER A 37 -5.71 6.77 -2.38
C SER A 37 -6.06 6.04 -3.69
N TYR A 38 -5.82 4.73 -3.78
CA TYR A 38 -6.13 3.92 -4.96
C TYR A 38 -7.64 3.88 -5.21
N MET A 39 -8.46 3.68 -4.18
CA MET A 39 -9.91 3.58 -4.32
C MET A 39 -10.62 4.94 -4.38
N GLY A 40 -9.95 6.02 -4.01
CA GLY A 40 -10.52 7.38 -3.97
C GLY A 40 -11.35 7.65 -2.71
N GLY A 41 -11.03 7.01 -1.57
CA GLY A 41 -11.72 7.20 -0.30
C GLY A 41 -11.58 5.99 0.65
N VAL A 42 -12.02 6.17 1.91
CA VAL A 42 -11.77 5.18 2.98
C VAL A 42 -12.69 3.97 2.78
N HIS A 43 -12.11 2.81 2.46
CA HIS A 43 -12.86 1.58 2.24
C HIS A 43 -12.65 0.58 3.39
N ARG A 44 -13.71 0.36 4.18
CA ARG A 44 -13.74 -0.69 5.21
C ARG A 44 -14.34 -1.97 4.63
N ASN A 45 -13.58 -3.06 4.68
CA ASN A 45 -14.14 -4.41 4.54
C ASN A 45 -14.84 -4.84 5.85
N LYS A 46 -15.97 -4.21 6.19
CA LYS A 46 -16.75 -4.55 7.39
C LYS A 46 -17.36 -5.95 7.20
N GLY A 47 -17.06 -6.88 8.11
CA GLY A 47 -17.66 -8.23 8.13
C GLY A 47 -16.95 -9.30 7.29
N VAL A 48 -15.85 -8.98 6.61
CA VAL A 48 -15.07 -9.98 5.83
C VAL A 48 -13.86 -10.43 6.64
N PRO A 49 -13.63 -11.75 6.83
CA PRO A 49 -12.45 -12.26 7.52
C PRO A 49 -11.17 -11.71 6.88
N ALA A 50 -10.23 -11.26 7.71
CA ALA A 50 -9.00 -10.61 7.26
C ALA A 50 -8.17 -11.48 6.29
N GLY A 51 -8.31 -12.81 6.29
CA GLY A 51 -7.60 -13.69 5.36
C GLY A 51 -8.09 -13.64 3.91
N ILE A 52 -9.33 -13.19 3.68
CA ILE A 52 -9.98 -13.16 2.37
C ILE A 52 -10.50 -11.78 1.97
N SER A 53 -10.27 -10.76 2.81
CA SER A 53 -10.67 -9.39 2.51
C SER A 53 -9.86 -8.84 1.34
N TRP A 54 -10.48 -7.93 0.57
CA TRP A 54 -9.83 -7.26 -0.54
C TRP A 54 -8.52 -6.57 -0.10
N ASN A 55 -8.52 -5.94 1.09
CA ASN A 55 -7.33 -5.25 1.62
C ASN A 55 -6.16 -6.20 1.88
N ALA A 56 -6.43 -7.42 2.34
CA ALA A 56 -5.39 -8.40 2.58
C ALA A 56 -4.83 -8.97 1.27
N GLN A 57 -5.69 -9.16 0.26
CA GLN A 57 -5.24 -9.56 -1.07
C GLN A 57 -4.44 -8.42 -1.74
N PHE A 58 -4.86 -7.17 -1.57
CA PHE A 58 -4.14 -5.99 -2.06
C PHE A 58 -2.75 -5.87 -1.41
N GLY A 59 -2.66 -6.01 -0.09
CA GLY A 59 -1.37 -6.02 0.60
C GLY A 59 -0.44 -7.15 0.12
N LYS A 60 -0.98 -8.34 -0.16
CA LYS A 60 -0.21 -9.45 -0.77
C LYS A 60 0.24 -9.11 -2.20
N TYR A 61 -0.61 -8.44 -2.99
CA TYR A 61 -0.25 -7.99 -4.32
C TYR A 61 0.92 -7.00 -4.28
N LEU A 62 0.85 -5.97 -3.42
CA LEU A 62 1.95 -5.02 -3.23
C LEU A 62 3.26 -5.72 -2.86
N LYS A 63 3.22 -6.68 -1.93
CA LYS A 63 4.41 -7.45 -1.54
C LYS A 63 4.99 -8.27 -2.69
N ARG A 64 4.13 -8.88 -3.50
CA ARG A 64 4.57 -9.72 -4.63
C ARG A 64 5.24 -8.91 -5.73
N HIS A 65 4.81 -7.67 -5.93
CA HIS A 65 5.29 -6.79 -7.00
C HIS A 65 6.09 -5.60 -6.45
N ALA A 66 6.62 -5.70 -5.23
CA ALA A 66 7.28 -4.60 -4.55
C ALA A 66 8.47 -4.05 -5.36
N ASP A 67 9.32 -4.95 -5.87
CA ASP A 67 10.48 -4.61 -6.69
C ASP A 67 10.07 -3.93 -8.00
N GLU A 68 9.06 -4.47 -8.67
CA GLU A 68 8.53 -3.89 -9.92
C GLU A 68 7.89 -2.51 -9.72
N LEU A 69 7.27 -2.31 -8.56
CA LEU A 69 6.60 -1.06 -8.21
C LEU A 69 7.58 -0.04 -7.62
N GLY A 70 8.84 -0.40 -7.36
CA GLY A 70 9.81 0.47 -6.71
C GLY A 70 9.38 0.88 -5.30
N ILE A 71 8.86 -0.07 -4.52
CA ILE A 71 8.47 0.11 -3.12
C ILE A 71 9.06 -1.00 -2.25
N ARG A 72 9.22 -0.77 -0.95
CA ARG A 72 9.73 -1.78 -0.01
C ARG A 72 8.93 -1.78 1.28
N GLU A 73 8.60 -2.97 1.79
CA GLU A 73 7.99 -3.09 3.12
C GLU A 73 9.05 -2.84 4.20
N LEU A 74 8.81 -1.85 5.07
CA LEU A 74 9.67 -1.55 6.22
C LEU A 74 9.29 -2.38 7.45
N SER A 75 7.98 -2.51 7.69
CA SER A 75 7.45 -3.29 8.80
C SER A 75 6.06 -3.79 8.48
N SER A 76 5.67 -4.92 9.07
CA SER A 76 4.37 -5.54 8.87
C SER A 76 3.56 -5.57 10.16
N LYS A 77 2.23 -5.68 10.02
CA LYS A 77 1.29 -5.86 11.15
C LYS A 77 1.25 -4.69 12.15
N ASN A 78 1.61 -3.48 11.72
CA ASN A 78 1.53 -2.28 12.55
C ASN A 78 0.06 -2.04 12.95
N PRO A 79 -0.24 -1.91 14.26
CA PRO A 79 -1.60 -1.64 14.71
C PRO A 79 -2.01 -0.23 14.32
N LEU A 80 -3.17 -0.10 13.69
CA LEU A 80 -3.77 1.19 13.30
C LEU A 80 -5.23 1.23 13.72
N ILE A 81 -5.72 2.43 13.99
CA ILE A 81 -7.14 2.71 14.19
C ILE A 81 -7.64 3.46 12.97
N ILE A 82 -8.56 2.86 12.22
CA ILE A 82 -9.19 3.49 11.05
C ILE A 82 -10.69 3.49 11.27
N ASP A 83 -11.30 4.67 11.24
CA ASP A 83 -12.73 4.90 11.51
C ASP A 83 -13.23 4.19 12.77
N GLY A 84 -12.46 4.26 13.86
CA GLY A 84 -12.77 3.63 15.14
C GLY A 84 -12.65 2.10 15.17
N GLY A 85 -12.10 1.47 14.12
CA GLY A 85 -11.79 0.04 14.10
C GLY A 85 -10.31 -0.25 14.16
N ASN A 86 -9.93 -1.26 14.94
CA ASN A 86 -8.56 -1.78 14.96
C ASN A 86 -8.29 -2.57 13.68
N THR A 87 -7.21 -2.20 13.00
CA THR A 87 -6.66 -2.93 11.86
C THR A 87 -5.15 -3.08 12.01
N ARG A 88 -4.56 -3.87 11.12
CA ARG A 88 -3.11 -4.01 11.02
C ARG A 88 -2.68 -3.79 9.58
N ALA A 89 -1.67 -2.97 9.37
CA ALA A 89 -1.17 -2.65 8.04
C ALA A 89 0.35 -2.75 7.97
N SER A 90 0.85 -2.98 6.76
CA SER A 90 2.28 -2.83 6.46
C SER A 90 2.63 -1.36 6.25
N LEU A 91 3.80 -0.97 6.75
CA LEU A 91 4.46 0.30 6.49
C LEU A 91 5.38 0.15 5.27
N TRP A 92 5.36 1.13 4.37
CA TRP A 92 6.04 1.09 3.10
C TRP A 92 7.00 2.27 2.93
N ASP A 93 8.17 1.96 2.38
CA ASP A 93 9.10 2.92 1.80
C ASP A 93 8.80 3.03 0.30
N LEU A 94 8.42 4.23 -0.14
CA LEU A 94 8.09 4.51 -1.54
C LEU A 94 9.24 5.15 -2.32
N LEU A 95 10.32 5.51 -1.63
CA LEU A 95 11.42 6.28 -2.18
C LEU A 95 12.65 5.39 -2.37
N LEU A 96 12.46 4.16 -2.85
CA LEU A 96 13.59 3.33 -3.25
C LEU A 96 14.46 4.13 -4.22
N GLU A 97 15.56 4.66 -3.71
CA GLU A 97 16.61 5.19 -4.54
C GLU A 97 17.14 3.99 -5.31
N VAL A 98 16.87 3.97 -6.62
CA VAL A 98 17.62 3.11 -7.50
C VAL A 98 19.03 3.68 -7.44
N ASP A 99 19.88 3.10 -6.60
CA ASP A 99 21.31 3.37 -6.60
C ASP A 99 21.80 3.08 -8.02
N ASN A 100 21.91 4.11 -8.85
CA ASN A 100 22.62 4.08 -10.12
C ASN A 100 24.13 4.05 -9.87
N HIS A 101 24.57 3.25 -8.91
CA HIS A 101 25.95 2.87 -8.71
C HIS A 101 26.14 1.45 -9.23
N ASN A 102 26.22 1.35 -10.55
CA ASN A 102 27.09 0.39 -11.20
C ASN A 102 27.51 0.94 -12.56
N LEU A 103 28.74 1.46 -12.53
CA LEU A 103 29.82 1.37 -13.53
C LEU A 103 29.47 1.44 -15.02
#